data_AF-A0A1Q5XCM0-F1
#
_entry.id   AF-A0A1Q5XCM0-F1
#
_cell.length_a   1.000
_cell.length_b   1.000
_cell.length_c   1.000
_cell.angle_alpha   90.00
_cell.angle_beta   90.00
_cell.angle_gamma   90.00
#
_symmetry.space_group_name_H-M   'P 1'
#
loop_
_entity.id
_entity.type
_entity.pdbx_description
1 polymer ?
#
loop_
_entity_poly.entity_id
_entity_poly.type
_entity_poly.pdbx_seq_one_letter_code
_entity_poly.pdbx_strand_id
1 'polypeptide(L)'
;MNVSLPSMKSAGTLLLICGICLGLPLMIGFASAKLSSSNSLQGIILAGILFPAFLLALLKPKALIAYTLLVWAVAPELRRIADWSEGVYHSVSLLSLAPLLTGATLAIPVLGEIHRIRKSSTRIILLFSVALAYGALIGLAKNGIGSVYDLANYIVPLLLIPFFAVTRFRPKDIDRLLYAFANIAVLVAIYGIVQYLIVPPWDAFWMKNADMMSIGTPYPLEIRVFSTLNSPGPAATFLVFALVPMILEKRWQGTLRWIGVMLVVVCLLTTLVRSAWLVMLVMLLVYIASSPSKGKWKALLQLVFVAAVLFWIVPKLPGAEGLVARMETLTSVQEDHSYNERLSLWQNMLPMVASNPIGQGIGSVGQGTKIGNGGELGEYGNMDNGVIALLLTFGVLGALFFFGALGAVIKQIIVRVTSRDSLQPYARLSLAAWMGAVVSLVSDNGFPGLKGYLIWMLIGLGLGAKEIIDSRKKGTPHAAIEREITSH
;
A
#
# COMPACT_ATOMS: atom_id res chain seq x y z
N MET A 1 0.99 39.78 50.74
CA MET A 1 -0.01 39.06 49.94
C MET A 1 0.60 38.75 48.58
N ASN A 2 1.31 37.63 48.46
CA ASN A 2 1.89 37.18 47.19
C ASN A 2 0.95 36.14 46.57
N VAL A 3 0.11 36.57 45.63
CA VAL A 3 -0.64 35.65 44.78
C VAL A 3 0.33 35.05 43.78
N SER A 4 0.48 33.74 43.88
CA SER A 4 1.43 32.92 43.15
C SER A 4 1.20 32.94 41.63
N LEU A 5 2.28 33.13 40.87
CA LEU A 5 2.40 33.01 39.41
C LEU A 5 1.92 31.70 38.71
N PRO A 6 1.64 30.55 39.38
CA PRO A 6 1.09 29.36 38.71
C PRO A 6 -0.34 29.52 38.18
N SER A 7 -1.13 30.45 38.75
CA SER A 7 -2.56 30.63 38.42
C SER A 7 -2.78 31.13 36.97
N MET A 8 -1.99 32.08 36.49
CA MET A 8 -2.20 32.69 35.16
C MET A 8 -1.92 31.74 33.99
N LYS A 9 -0.92 30.85 34.11
CA LYS A 9 -0.64 29.82 33.08
C LYS A 9 -1.75 28.78 33.01
N SER A 10 -2.31 28.40 34.16
CA SER A 10 -3.45 27.49 34.22
C SER A 10 -4.72 28.09 33.61
N ALA A 11 -5.01 29.37 33.89
CA ALA A 11 -6.15 30.09 33.34
C ALA A 11 -6.03 30.29 31.81
N GLY A 12 -4.84 30.62 31.30
CA GLY A 12 -4.59 30.73 29.86
C GLY A 12 -4.75 29.41 29.12
N THR A 13 -4.32 28.30 29.73
CA THR A 13 -4.48 26.95 29.17
C THR A 13 -5.96 26.54 29.19
N LEU A 14 -6.69 26.87 30.26
CA LEU A 14 -8.13 26.62 30.38
C LEU A 14 -8.94 27.40 29.34
N LEU A 15 -8.63 28.69 29.15
CA LEU A 15 -9.25 29.54 28.12
C LEU A 15 -8.98 29.04 26.70
N LEU A 16 -7.76 28.57 26.43
CA LEU A 16 -7.42 27.95 25.15
C LEU A 16 -8.24 26.67 24.90
N ILE A 17 -8.34 25.80 25.92
CA ILE A 17 -9.13 24.57 25.84
C ILE A 17 -10.62 24.90 25.65
N CYS A 18 -11.18 25.85 26.40
CA CYS A 18 -12.56 26.30 26.22
C CYS A 18 -12.79 26.91 24.83
N GLY A 19 -11.85 27.70 24.32
CA GLY A 19 -11.90 28.27 22.97
C GLY A 19 -11.87 27.19 21.89
N ILE A 20 -11.05 26.14 22.06
CA ILE A 20 -11.01 24.97 21.18
C ILE A 20 -12.33 24.18 21.29
N CYS A 21 -12.81 23.91 22.50
CA CYS A 21 -14.03 23.14 22.76
C CYS A 21 -15.32 23.83 22.29
N LEU A 22 -15.35 25.16 22.20
CA LEU A 22 -16.49 25.92 21.67
C LEU A 22 -16.33 26.26 20.19
N GLY A 23 -15.12 26.62 19.76
CA GLY A 23 -14.82 27.04 18.40
C GLY A 23 -14.86 25.89 17.40
N LEU A 24 -14.31 24.72 17.73
CA LEU A 24 -14.32 23.57 16.82
C LEU A 24 -15.74 23.10 16.50
N PRO A 25 -16.64 22.86 17.46
CA PRO A 25 -18.01 22.46 17.15
C PRO A 25 -18.76 23.50 16.33
N LEU A 26 -18.56 24.80 16.59
CA LEU A 26 -19.17 25.87 15.79
C LEU A 26 -18.63 25.92 14.36
N MET A 27 -17.32 25.76 14.17
CA MET A 27 -16.74 25.68 12.82
C MET A 27 -17.18 24.41 12.08
N ILE A 28 -17.26 23.27 12.76
CA ILE A 28 -17.77 22.02 12.19
C ILE A 28 -19.24 22.17 11.82
N GLY A 29 -20.06 22.76 12.69
CA GLY A 29 -21.47 23.03 12.42
C GLY A 29 -21.67 23.99 11.24
N PHE A 30 -20.90 25.07 11.18
CA PHE A 30 -20.94 26.04 10.08
C PHE A 30 -20.47 25.46 8.74
N ALA A 31 -19.38 24.67 8.76
CA ALA A 31 -18.90 23.98 7.57
C ALA A 31 -19.92 22.92 7.10
N SER A 32 -20.47 22.14 8.03
CA SER A 32 -21.50 21.13 7.74
C SER A 32 -22.77 21.75 7.15
N ALA A 33 -23.18 22.94 7.60
CA ALA A 33 -24.36 23.64 7.08
C ALA A 33 -24.20 24.11 5.62
N LYS A 34 -22.96 24.21 5.11
CA LYS A 34 -22.66 24.63 3.72
C LYS A 34 -22.43 23.46 2.76
N LEU A 35 -22.36 22.23 3.26
CA LEU A 35 -22.14 21.05 2.43
C LEU A 35 -23.46 20.57 1.83
N SER A 36 -23.41 20.04 0.61
CA SER A 36 -24.52 19.27 0.06
C SER A 36 -24.80 18.04 0.94
N SER A 37 -26.00 17.48 0.83
CA SER A 37 -26.38 16.24 1.54
C SER A 37 -25.39 15.10 1.26
N SER A 38 -24.97 14.94 0.00
CA SER A 38 -23.96 13.97 -0.43
C SER A 38 -22.59 14.19 0.23
N ASN A 39 -22.06 15.42 0.16
CA ASN A 39 -20.77 15.74 0.77
C ASN A 39 -20.80 15.60 2.30
N SER A 40 -21.95 15.83 2.93
CA SER A 40 -22.14 15.64 4.37
C SER A 40 -22.10 14.16 4.75
N LEU A 41 -22.76 13.28 3.99
CA LEU A 41 -22.70 11.83 4.21
C LEU A 41 -21.27 11.29 4.07
N GLN A 42 -20.60 11.65 2.97
CA GLN A 42 -19.20 11.27 2.74
C GLN A 42 -18.28 11.81 3.85
N GLY A 43 -18.52 13.03 4.33
CA GLY A 43 -17.80 13.64 5.45
C GLY A 43 -17.96 12.88 6.77
N ILE A 44 -19.18 12.44 7.10
CA ILE A 44 -19.46 11.64 8.31
C ILE A 44 -18.75 10.29 8.25
N ILE A 45 -18.86 9.59 7.12
CA ILE A 45 -18.17 8.30 6.92
C ILE A 45 -16.65 8.50 7.04
N LEU A 46 -16.11 9.53 6.40
CA LEU A 46 -14.69 9.85 6.46
C LEU A 46 -14.23 10.15 7.89
N ALA A 47 -14.98 10.94 8.65
CA ALA A 47 -14.68 11.24 10.05
C ALA A 47 -14.71 9.98 10.92
N GLY A 48 -15.70 9.11 10.72
CA GLY A 48 -15.84 7.83 11.42
C GLY A 48 -14.67 6.87 11.16
N ILE A 49 -14.03 6.96 9.99
CA ILE A 49 -12.82 6.20 9.64
C ILE A 49 -11.54 6.90 10.14
N LEU A 50 -11.49 8.23 10.09
CA LEU A 50 -10.29 8.98 10.47
C LEU A 50 -10.08 9.04 11.98
N PHE A 51 -11.16 9.13 12.75
CA PHE A 51 -11.09 9.29 14.21
C PHE A 51 -10.42 8.09 14.91
N PRO A 52 -10.76 6.82 14.62
CA PRO A 52 -10.03 5.68 15.17
C PRO A 52 -8.56 5.66 14.76
N ALA A 53 -8.21 6.05 13.52
CA ALA A 53 -6.81 6.15 13.10
C ALA A 53 -6.03 7.15 13.97
N PHE A 54 -6.62 8.33 14.21
CA PHE A 54 -6.04 9.34 15.09
C PHE A 54 -5.82 8.83 16.52
N LEU A 55 -6.84 8.18 17.11
CA LEU A 55 -6.71 7.59 18.46
C LEU A 55 -5.64 6.49 18.51
N LEU A 56 -5.57 5.63 17.49
CA LEU A 56 -4.55 4.58 17.41
C LEU A 56 -3.15 5.17 17.23
N ALA A 57 -2.99 6.26 16.47
CA ALA A 57 -1.73 6.96 16.30
C ALA A 57 -1.16 7.48 17.63
N LEU A 58 -2.02 7.94 18.53
CA LEU A 58 -1.63 8.43 19.85
C LEU A 58 -1.42 7.31 20.87
N LEU A 59 -2.34 6.34 20.93
CA LEU A 59 -2.42 5.39 22.04
C LEU A 59 -1.76 4.05 21.73
N LYS A 60 -1.89 3.55 20.50
CA LYS A 60 -1.41 2.22 20.08
C LYS A 60 -0.83 2.25 18.67
N PRO A 61 0.31 2.93 18.43
CA PRO A 61 0.88 3.11 17.10
C PRO A 61 1.03 1.80 16.31
N LYS A 62 1.39 0.69 16.97
CA LYS A 62 1.55 -0.61 16.29
C LYS A 62 0.25 -1.14 15.67
N ALA A 63 -0.90 -0.89 16.31
CA ALA A 63 -2.20 -1.33 15.81
C ALA A 63 -2.71 -0.44 14.66
N LEU A 64 -2.17 0.78 14.54
CA LEU A 64 -2.51 1.70 13.44
C LEU A 64 -2.22 1.10 12.06
N ILE A 65 -1.17 0.28 11.91
CA ILE A 65 -0.82 -0.33 10.63
C ILE A 65 -1.90 -1.30 10.17
N ALA A 66 -2.38 -2.17 11.07
CA ALA A 66 -3.47 -3.10 10.75
C ALA A 66 -4.77 -2.34 10.43
N TYR A 67 -5.02 -1.23 11.13
CA TYR A 67 -6.20 -0.39 10.87
C TYR A 67 -6.12 0.32 9.51
N THR A 68 -5.00 0.99 9.21
CA THR A 68 -4.81 1.68 7.92
C THR A 68 -4.85 0.69 6.75
N LEU A 69 -4.30 -0.51 6.92
CA LEU A 69 -4.42 -1.60 5.95
C LEU A 69 -5.89 -2.04 5.73
N LEU A 70 -6.68 -2.13 6.80
CA LEU A 70 -8.12 -2.39 6.70
C LEU A 70 -8.84 -1.27 5.94
N VAL A 71 -8.51 0.00 6.21
CA VAL A 71 -9.10 1.15 5.52
C VAL A 71 -8.76 1.13 4.03
N TRP A 72 -7.51 0.82 3.67
CA TRP A 72 -7.11 0.60 2.28
C TRP A 72 -7.93 -0.48 1.59
N ALA A 73 -8.30 -1.55 2.31
CA ALA A 73 -9.10 -2.65 1.78
C ALA A 73 -10.59 -2.31 1.65
N VAL A 74 -11.16 -1.51 2.57
CA VAL A 74 -12.62 -1.32 2.70
C VAL A 74 -13.11 0.03 2.18
N ALA A 75 -12.29 1.08 2.16
CA ALA A 75 -12.73 2.40 1.72
C ALA A 75 -13.34 2.44 0.29
N PRO A 76 -12.81 1.70 -0.71
CA PRO A 76 -13.44 1.67 -2.04
C PRO A 76 -14.81 1.01 -2.07
N GLU A 77 -15.05 0.02 -1.21
CA GLU A 77 -16.38 -0.59 -1.00
C GLU A 77 -17.36 0.44 -0.41
N LEU A 78 -16.96 1.14 0.64
CA LEU A 78 -17.81 2.17 1.27
C LEU A 78 -18.15 3.31 0.30
N ARG A 79 -17.19 3.69 -0.56
CA ARG A 79 -17.44 4.64 -1.64
C ARG A 79 -18.52 4.14 -2.60
N ARG A 80 -18.42 2.89 -3.08
CA ARG A 80 -19.39 2.31 -4.02
C ARG A 80 -20.80 2.23 -3.42
N ILE A 81 -20.90 1.83 -2.15
CA ILE A 81 -22.18 1.78 -1.44
C ILE A 81 -22.76 3.20 -1.30
N ALA A 82 -21.95 4.20 -0.95
CA ALA A 82 -22.40 5.59 -0.84
C ALA A 82 -22.88 6.14 -2.19
N ASP A 83 -22.08 6.02 -3.26
CA ASP A 83 -22.43 6.46 -4.61
C ASP A 83 -23.72 5.77 -5.11
N TRP A 84 -23.88 4.46 -4.86
CA TRP A 84 -25.09 3.72 -5.21
C TRP A 84 -26.32 4.17 -4.39
N SER A 85 -26.16 4.41 -3.09
CA SER A 85 -27.26 4.85 -2.23
C SER A 85 -27.80 6.24 -2.60
N GLU A 86 -26.94 7.09 -3.18
CA GLU A 86 -27.31 8.40 -3.70
C GLU A 86 -27.79 8.34 -5.16
N GLY A 87 -27.51 7.25 -5.87
CA GLY A 87 -27.77 7.10 -7.29
C GLY A 87 -26.84 7.97 -8.17
N VAL A 88 -25.76 8.50 -7.62
CA VAL A 88 -24.84 9.43 -8.28
C VAL A 88 -23.41 8.88 -8.24
N TYR A 89 -22.80 8.74 -9.41
CA TYR A 89 -21.39 8.40 -9.52
C TYR A 89 -20.52 9.66 -9.41
N HIS A 90 -19.64 9.68 -8.42
CA HIS A 90 -18.64 10.74 -8.27
C HIS A 90 -17.32 10.26 -8.86
N SER A 91 -16.84 10.89 -9.94
CA SER A 91 -15.52 10.60 -10.51
C SER A 91 -14.39 10.89 -9.51
N VAL A 92 -14.54 11.97 -8.72
CA VAL A 92 -13.66 12.38 -7.62
C VAL A 92 -14.47 12.42 -6.32
N SER A 93 -14.39 11.34 -5.53
CA SER A 93 -15.09 11.24 -4.23
C SER A 93 -14.17 11.58 -3.06
N LEU A 94 -14.72 12.25 -2.04
CA LEU A 94 -14.03 12.53 -0.77
C LEU A 94 -13.62 11.24 -0.05
N LEU A 95 -14.39 10.16 -0.18
CA LEU A 95 -14.09 8.87 0.43
C LEU A 95 -12.83 8.22 -0.14
N SER A 96 -12.42 8.61 -1.35
CA SER A 96 -11.15 8.17 -1.95
C SER A 96 -9.93 8.68 -1.18
N LEU A 97 -10.09 9.74 -0.38
CA LEU A 97 -9.05 10.28 0.49
C LEU A 97 -8.92 9.49 1.80
N ALA A 98 -9.89 8.64 2.17
CA ALA A 98 -9.89 7.96 3.48
C ALA A 98 -8.61 7.14 3.74
N PRO A 99 -8.09 6.33 2.79
CA PRO A 99 -6.83 5.61 3.01
C PRO A 99 -5.61 6.53 3.12
N LEU A 100 -5.62 7.65 2.39
CA LEU A 100 -4.54 8.64 2.41
C LEU A 100 -4.51 9.41 3.73
N LEU A 101 -5.66 9.91 4.19
CA LEU A 101 -5.78 10.67 5.44
C LEU A 101 -5.51 9.80 6.67
N THR A 102 -6.05 8.58 6.68
CA THR A 102 -5.73 7.62 7.77
C THR A 102 -4.27 7.23 7.75
N GLY A 103 -3.67 6.97 6.58
CA GLY A 103 -2.24 6.72 6.45
C GLY A 103 -1.37 7.93 6.86
N ALA A 104 -1.82 9.16 6.60
CA ALA A 104 -1.12 10.36 7.03
C ALA A 104 -0.98 10.47 8.56
N THR A 105 -1.88 9.84 9.34
CA THR A 105 -1.76 9.79 10.81
C THR A 105 -0.51 9.04 11.29
N LEU A 106 0.14 8.24 10.44
CA LEU A 106 1.46 7.65 10.71
C LEU A 106 2.53 8.72 10.99
N ALA A 107 2.34 9.94 10.48
CA ALA A 107 3.25 11.05 10.74
C ALA A 107 3.30 11.43 12.23
N ILE A 108 2.21 11.23 13.00
CA ILE A 108 2.13 11.64 14.42
C ILE A 108 3.24 10.98 15.26
N PRO A 109 3.35 9.63 15.32
CA PRO A 109 4.45 8.99 16.04
C PRO A 109 5.82 9.21 15.38
N VAL A 110 5.88 9.41 14.05
CA VAL A 110 7.14 9.71 13.34
C VAL A 110 7.73 11.04 13.77
N LEU A 111 6.93 12.11 13.76
CA LEU A 111 7.38 13.46 14.10
C LEU A 111 7.81 13.56 15.56
N GLY A 112 7.12 12.87 16.47
CA GLY A 112 7.49 12.82 17.89
C GLY A 112 8.85 12.19 18.16
N GLU A 113 9.33 11.31 17.27
CA GLU A 113 10.53 10.48 17.47
C GLU A 113 11.54 10.59 16.32
N ILE A 114 11.41 11.60 15.45
CA ILE A 114 12.20 11.75 14.22
C ILE A 114 13.72 11.82 14.49
N HIS A 115 14.11 12.39 15.63
CA HIS A 115 15.50 12.51 16.07
C HIS A 115 16.18 11.16 16.35
N ARG A 116 15.40 10.07 16.51
CA ARG A 116 15.93 8.73 16.78
C ARG A 116 16.25 7.92 15.52
N ILE A 117 15.95 8.45 14.33
CA ILE A 117 16.18 7.75 13.06
C ILE A 117 17.68 7.64 12.78
N ARG A 118 18.15 6.44 12.42
CA ARG A 118 19.56 6.20 12.07
C ARG A 118 19.92 6.86 10.75
N LYS A 119 21.19 7.28 10.61
CA LYS A 119 21.76 7.87 9.38
C LYS A 119 21.47 7.07 8.10
N SER A 120 21.47 5.74 8.17
CA SER A 120 21.17 4.87 7.03
C SER A 120 19.74 5.07 6.52
N SER A 121 18.78 5.12 7.42
CA SER A 121 17.34 5.28 7.12
C SER A 121 17.04 6.73 6.78
N THR A 122 17.69 7.70 7.43
CA THR A 122 17.69 9.12 7.05
C THR A 122 18.12 9.32 5.60
N ARG A 123 19.17 8.62 5.14
CA ARG A 123 19.64 8.71 3.75
C ARG A 123 18.56 8.24 2.76
N ILE A 124 17.87 7.13 3.04
CA ILE A 124 16.78 6.64 2.19
C ILE A 124 15.67 7.69 2.12
N ILE A 125 15.24 8.20 3.28
CA ILE A 125 14.19 9.22 3.38
C ILE A 125 14.58 10.45 2.57
N LEU A 126 15.81 10.96 2.74
CA LEU A 126 16.28 12.15 2.03
C LEU A 126 16.30 11.96 0.51
N LEU A 127 16.77 10.81 0.02
CA LEU A 127 16.80 10.52 -1.43
C LEU A 127 15.38 10.51 -2.02
N PHE A 128 14.42 9.87 -1.34
CA PHE A 128 13.02 9.92 -1.77
C PHE A 128 12.44 11.33 -1.67
N SER A 129 12.71 12.05 -0.58
CA SER A 129 12.22 13.43 -0.40
C SER A 129 12.72 14.36 -1.49
N VAL A 130 13.98 14.25 -1.93
CA VAL A 130 14.51 15.06 -3.04
C VAL A 130 13.82 14.71 -4.35
N ALA A 131 13.63 13.43 -4.67
CA ALA A 131 12.92 12.99 -5.87
C ALA A 131 11.47 13.50 -5.88
N LEU A 132 10.76 13.35 -4.76
CA LEU A 132 9.37 13.79 -4.61
C LEU A 132 9.24 15.31 -4.65
N ALA A 133 10.13 16.04 -3.98
CA ALA A 133 10.13 17.51 -4.01
C ALA A 133 10.37 18.02 -5.44
N TYR A 134 11.33 17.44 -6.17
CA TYR A 134 11.60 17.77 -7.57
C TYR A 134 10.36 17.52 -8.45
N GLY A 135 9.80 16.31 -8.39
CA GLY A 135 8.61 15.95 -9.15
C GLY A 135 7.37 16.78 -8.78
N ALA A 136 7.22 17.14 -7.50
CA ALA A 136 6.11 17.98 -7.02
C ALA A 136 6.22 19.43 -7.50
N LEU A 137 7.42 20.01 -7.52
CA LEU A 137 7.63 21.38 -8.02
C LEU A 137 7.22 21.49 -9.50
N ILE A 138 7.64 20.51 -10.31
CA ILE A 138 7.26 20.46 -11.73
C ILE A 138 5.76 20.14 -11.87
N GLY A 139 5.26 19.20 -11.06
CA GLY A 139 3.86 18.77 -11.07
C GLY A 139 2.88 19.88 -10.70
N LEU A 140 3.19 20.70 -9.70
CA LEU A 140 2.37 21.85 -9.32
C LEU A 140 2.35 22.90 -10.44
N ALA A 141 3.47 23.11 -11.12
CA ALA A 141 3.57 24.05 -12.23
C ALA A 141 2.83 23.59 -13.50
N LYS A 142 2.83 22.28 -13.79
CA LYS A 142 2.26 21.73 -15.03
C LYS A 142 0.87 21.11 -14.88
N ASN A 143 0.62 20.42 -13.77
CA ASN A 143 -0.55 19.53 -13.57
C ASN A 143 -1.52 20.04 -12.48
N GLY A 144 -1.21 21.17 -11.84
CA GLY A 144 -2.07 21.81 -10.84
C GLY A 144 -2.39 20.91 -9.63
N ILE A 145 -3.65 20.92 -9.18
CA ILE A 145 -4.09 20.23 -7.95
C ILE A 145 -3.98 18.69 -8.07
N GLY A 146 -4.03 18.12 -9.28
CA GLY A 146 -3.83 16.67 -9.49
C GLY A 146 -2.48 16.18 -8.95
N SER A 147 -1.46 17.04 -8.98
CA SER A 147 -0.14 16.74 -8.40
C SER A 147 -0.17 16.56 -6.87
N VAL A 148 -1.07 17.22 -6.16
CA VAL A 148 -1.20 17.12 -4.69
C VAL A 148 -1.74 15.75 -4.30
N TYR A 149 -2.75 15.27 -5.02
CA TYR A 149 -3.32 13.94 -4.81
C TYR A 149 -2.31 12.83 -5.10
N ASP A 150 -1.60 12.91 -6.22
CA ASP A 150 -0.58 11.92 -6.56
C ASP A 150 0.61 11.99 -5.61
N LEU A 151 1.02 13.19 -5.18
CA LEU A 151 2.07 13.34 -4.17
C LEU A 151 1.66 12.68 -2.85
N ALA A 152 0.41 12.84 -2.41
CA ALA A 152 -0.11 12.15 -1.24
C ALA A 152 -0.07 10.62 -1.40
N ASN A 153 -0.38 10.11 -2.60
CA ASN A 153 -0.26 8.68 -2.93
C ASN A 153 1.18 8.16 -2.88
N TYR A 154 2.21 9.00 -3.04
CA TYR A 154 3.60 8.60 -2.80
C TYR A 154 4.02 8.76 -1.33
N ILE A 155 3.75 9.92 -0.74
CA ILE A 155 4.21 10.26 0.62
C ILE A 155 3.59 9.30 1.64
N VAL A 156 2.28 9.07 1.58
CA VAL A 156 1.58 8.30 2.61
C VAL A 156 2.12 6.86 2.74
N PRO A 157 2.27 6.09 1.65
CA PRO A 157 2.98 4.82 1.71
C PRO A 157 4.43 4.92 2.20
N LEU A 158 5.18 5.92 1.74
CA LEU A 158 6.59 6.09 2.11
C LEU A 158 6.79 6.43 3.59
N LEU A 159 5.79 7.03 4.27
CA LEU A 159 5.81 7.25 5.73
C LEU A 159 5.98 5.95 6.53
N LEU A 160 5.69 4.79 5.95
CA LEU A 160 5.93 3.50 6.60
C LEU A 160 7.41 3.28 6.92
N ILE A 161 8.34 3.77 6.08
CA ILE A 161 9.78 3.63 6.33
C ILE A 161 10.18 4.31 7.65
N PRO A 162 10.00 5.63 7.83
CA PRO A 162 10.31 6.28 9.10
C PRO A 162 9.46 5.75 10.26
N PHE A 163 8.20 5.38 10.01
CA PHE A 163 7.32 4.81 11.04
C PHE A 163 7.90 3.52 11.64
N PHE A 164 8.34 2.59 10.81
CA PHE A 164 8.98 1.35 11.25
C PHE A 164 10.38 1.59 11.84
N ALA A 165 11.07 2.67 11.43
CA ALA A 165 12.36 3.06 12.00
C ALA A 165 12.24 3.58 13.45
N VAL A 166 11.19 4.35 13.76
CA VAL A 166 11.00 4.92 15.11
C VAL A 166 10.22 4.01 16.06
N THR A 167 9.33 3.15 15.52
CA THR A 167 8.43 2.32 16.33
C THR A 167 9.07 0.96 16.68
N ARG A 168 9.05 0.60 17.96
CA ARG A 168 9.64 -0.67 18.45
C ARG A 168 8.79 -1.89 18.11
N PHE A 169 9.05 -2.55 16.99
CA PHE A 169 8.42 -3.85 16.66
C PHE A 169 9.22 -5.03 17.20
N ARG A 170 8.55 -5.89 17.98
CA ARG A 170 9.06 -7.23 18.34
C ARG A 170 8.57 -8.25 17.30
N PRO A 171 9.23 -9.43 17.17
CA PRO A 171 8.76 -10.51 16.30
C PRO A 171 7.26 -10.82 16.48
N LYS A 172 6.79 -10.91 17.73
CA LYS A 172 5.36 -11.12 18.06
C LYS A 172 4.44 -10.03 17.54
N ASP A 173 4.90 -8.78 17.48
CA ASP A 173 4.10 -7.65 16.99
C ASP A 173 3.99 -7.72 15.46
N ILE A 174 5.07 -8.11 14.76
CA ILE A 174 5.08 -8.32 13.31
C ILE A 174 4.21 -9.53 12.93
N ASP A 175 4.33 -10.64 13.66
CA ASP A 175 3.51 -11.84 13.44
C ASP A 175 2.02 -11.51 13.58
N ARG A 176 1.64 -10.70 14.58
CA ARG A 176 0.26 -10.23 14.75
C ARG A 176 -0.22 -9.35 13.58
N LEU A 177 0.64 -8.49 13.04
CA LEU A 177 0.29 -7.68 11.88
C LEU A 177 0.09 -8.54 10.63
N LEU A 178 0.99 -9.48 10.34
CA LEU A 178 0.86 -10.39 9.20
C LEU A 178 -0.35 -11.32 9.37
N TYR A 179 -0.64 -11.76 10.59
CA TYR A 179 -1.85 -12.50 10.92
C TYR A 179 -3.12 -11.67 10.67
N ALA A 180 -3.13 -10.39 11.07
CA ALA A 180 -4.24 -9.48 10.81
C ALA A 180 -4.41 -9.24 9.30
N PHE A 181 -3.32 -9.04 8.56
CA PHE A 181 -3.35 -8.89 7.11
C PHE A 181 -3.94 -10.12 6.42
N ALA A 182 -3.56 -11.33 6.83
CA ALA A 182 -4.14 -12.57 6.32
C ALA A 182 -5.65 -12.64 6.55
N ASN A 183 -6.14 -12.25 7.73
CA ASN A 183 -7.58 -12.23 7.99
C ASN A 183 -8.31 -11.18 7.15
N ILE A 184 -7.74 -9.98 6.96
CA ILE A 184 -8.31 -8.96 6.09
C ILE A 184 -8.36 -9.48 4.65
N ALA A 185 -7.29 -10.12 4.16
CA ALA A 185 -7.25 -10.72 2.83
C ALA A 185 -8.28 -11.84 2.65
N VAL A 186 -8.55 -12.62 3.68
CA VAL A 186 -9.64 -13.61 3.66
C VAL A 186 -11.02 -12.93 3.56
N LEU A 187 -11.27 -11.83 4.27
CA LEU A 187 -12.52 -11.08 4.14
C LEU A 187 -12.68 -10.50 2.72
N VAL A 188 -11.61 -9.91 2.18
CA VAL A 188 -11.57 -9.45 0.78
C VAL A 188 -11.81 -10.63 -0.17
N ALA A 189 -11.23 -11.79 0.08
CA ALA A 189 -11.43 -12.96 -0.77
C ALA A 189 -12.87 -13.49 -0.74
N ILE A 190 -13.47 -13.57 0.44
CA ILE A 190 -14.87 -13.98 0.61
C ILE A 190 -15.79 -13.03 -0.15
N TYR A 191 -15.61 -11.72 0.04
CA TYR A 191 -16.41 -10.73 -0.67
C TYR A 191 -16.18 -10.80 -2.19
N GLY A 192 -14.94 -11.03 -2.64
CA GLY A 192 -14.64 -11.20 -4.06
C GLY A 192 -15.32 -12.41 -4.70
N ILE A 193 -15.43 -13.53 -3.96
CA ILE A 193 -16.20 -14.71 -4.41
C ILE A 193 -17.70 -14.38 -4.47
N VAL A 194 -18.24 -13.66 -3.48
CA VAL A 194 -19.63 -13.18 -3.51
C VAL A 194 -19.87 -12.26 -4.71
N GLN A 195 -18.95 -11.33 -4.97
CA GLN A 195 -18.98 -10.42 -6.11
C GLN A 195 -19.00 -11.20 -7.43
N TYR A 196 -18.18 -12.24 -7.56
CA TYR A 196 -18.14 -13.08 -8.76
C TYR A 196 -19.45 -13.84 -9.03
N LEU A 197 -20.09 -14.35 -7.98
CA LEU A 197 -21.26 -15.21 -8.10
C LEU A 197 -22.59 -14.44 -8.20
N ILE A 198 -22.68 -13.27 -7.58
CA ILE A 198 -23.97 -12.56 -7.40
C ILE A 198 -23.97 -11.20 -8.10
N VAL A 199 -22.83 -10.51 -8.15
CA VAL A 199 -22.73 -9.11 -8.59
C VAL A 199 -23.65 -8.17 -7.78
N PRO A 200 -23.22 -7.71 -6.59
CA PRO A 200 -24.01 -6.80 -5.79
C PRO A 200 -24.42 -5.52 -6.55
N PRO A 201 -25.59 -4.92 -6.26
CA PRO A 201 -26.12 -3.78 -7.02
C PRO A 201 -25.19 -2.56 -7.08
N TRP A 202 -24.47 -2.27 -6.00
CA TRP A 202 -23.50 -1.18 -5.94
C TRP A 202 -22.24 -1.46 -6.79
N ASP A 203 -21.85 -2.73 -6.94
CA ASP A 203 -20.75 -3.12 -7.83
C ASP A 203 -21.17 -3.02 -9.29
N ALA A 204 -22.40 -3.44 -9.63
CA ALA A 204 -22.95 -3.23 -10.95
C ALA A 204 -23.08 -1.74 -11.29
N PHE A 205 -23.48 -0.90 -10.32
CA PHE A 205 -23.51 0.55 -10.47
C PHE A 205 -22.13 1.13 -10.73
N TRP A 206 -21.12 0.70 -9.96
CA TRP A 206 -19.73 1.10 -10.18
C TRP A 206 -19.24 0.74 -11.58
N MET A 207 -19.42 -0.52 -12.00
CA MET A 207 -18.95 -1.00 -13.30
C MET A 207 -19.56 -0.23 -14.48
N LYS A 208 -20.84 0.16 -14.38
CA LYS A 208 -21.53 0.93 -15.42
C LYS A 208 -21.02 2.37 -15.55
N ASN A 209 -20.48 2.95 -14.49
CA ASN A 209 -20.12 4.37 -14.45
C ASN A 209 -18.60 4.63 -14.37
N ALA A 210 -17.80 3.65 -13.95
CA ALA A 210 -16.36 3.81 -13.73
C ALA A 210 -15.52 3.85 -15.03
N ASP A 211 -16.16 3.65 -16.18
CA ASP A 211 -15.56 3.63 -17.52
C ASP A 211 -14.36 2.67 -17.63
N MET A 212 -14.51 1.47 -17.07
CA MET A 212 -13.48 0.43 -17.07
C MET A 212 -13.88 -0.73 -17.99
N MET A 213 -13.73 -0.54 -19.30
CA MET A 213 -14.06 -1.58 -20.30
C MET A 213 -13.39 -2.94 -20.04
N SER A 214 -12.22 -2.94 -19.38
CA SER A 214 -11.45 -4.15 -19.10
C SER A 214 -11.95 -4.95 -17.89
N ILE A 215 -12.94 -4.51 -17.13
CA ILE A 215 -13.42 -5.16 -15.89
C ILE A 215 -14.41 -6.30 -16.14
N GLY A 216 -14.90 -6.45 -17.37
CA GLY A 216 -15.95 -7.40 -17.74
C GLY A 216 -17.34 -6.78 -17.68
N THR A 217 -18.36 -7.62 -17.81
CA THR A 217 -19.78 -7.24 -17.80
C THR A 217 -20.37 -7.45 -16.40
N PRO A 218 -21.33 -6.61 -15.94
CA PRO A 218 -21.90 -6.70 -14.60
C PRO A 218 -22.93 -7.85 -14.48
N TYR A 219 -22.53 -9.05 -14.89
CA TYR A 219 -23.31 -10.29 -14.81
C TYR A 219 -22.51 -11.37 -14.06
N PRO A 220 -23.20 -12.26 -13.33
CA PRO A 220 -22.54 -13.36 -12.62
C PRO A 220 -21.57 -14.13 -13.51
N LEU A 221 -20.41 -14.49 -12.96
CA LEU A 221 -19.34 -15.25 -13.62
C LEU A 221 -18.60 -14.54 -14.76
N GLU A 222 -19.08 -13.38 -15.23
CA GLU A 222 -18.48 -12.59 -16.32
C GLU A 222 -17.62 -11.42 -15.83
N ILE A 223 -17.52 -11.23 -14.51
CA ILE A 223 -16.74 -10.17 -13.87
C ILE A 223 -15.30 -10.60 -13.64
N ARG A 224 -14.36 -9.71 -13.94
CA ARG A 224 -13.02 -9.77 -13.35
C ARG A 224 -13.10 -9.19 -11.95
N VAL A 225 -12.91 -10.05 -10.95
CA VAL A 225 -13.14 -9.68 -9.55
C VAL A 225 -12.20 -8.58 -9.10
N PHE A 226 -12.79 -7.55 -8.51
CA PHE A 226 -12.12 -6.44 -7.85
C PHE A 226 -12.42 -6.37 -6.35
N SER A 227 -13.33 -7.22 -5.87
CA SER A 227 -13.74 -7.35 -4.47
C SER A 227 -14.05 -5.97 -3.86
N THR A 228 -13.55 -5.69 -2.66
CA THR A 228 -13.73 -4.44 -1.92
C THR A 228 -12.83 -3.30 -2.42
N LEU A 229 -12.02 -3.53 -3.46
CA LEU A 229 -11.01 -2.61 -3.98
C LEU A 229 -11.48 -1.92 -5.27
N ASN A 230 -10.71 -0.97 -5.82
CA ASN A 230 -11.18 -0.13 -6.93
C ASN A 230 -11.21 -0.84 -8.30
N SER A 231 -10.37 -1.85 -8.51
CA SER A 231 -10.27 -2.57 -9.79
C SER A 231 -9.54 -3.92 -9.60
N PRO A 232 -9.52 -4.82 -10.61
CA PRO A 232 -8.94 -6.15 -10.47
C PRO A 232 -7.43 -6.13 -10.16
N GLY A 233 -6.68 -5.17 -10.71
CA GLY A 233 -5.23 -5.04 -10.49
C GLY A 233 -4.83 -4.80 -9.03
N PRO A 234 -5.38 -3.77 -8.37
CA PRO A 234 -5.25 -3.55 -6.92
C PRO A 234 -5.69 -4.76 -6.09
N ALA A 235 -6.82 -5.40 -6.44
CA ALA A 235 -7.30 -6.60 -5.76
C ALA A 235 -6.30 -7.76 -5.83
N ALA A 236 -5.85 -8.10 -7.03
CA ALA A 236 -4.85 -9.15 -7.23
C ALA A 236 -3.56 -8.85 -6.46
N THR A 237 -3.11 -7.60 -6.45
CA THR A 237 -1.90 -7.20 -5.72
C THR A 237 -2.07 -7.35 -4.20
N PHE A 238 -3.21 -6.91 -3.67
CA PHE A 238 -3.54 -7.06 -2.25
C PHE A 238 -3.53 -8.54 -1.82
N LEU A 239 -4.19 -9.39 -2.62
CA LEU A 239 -4.27 -10.83 -2.38
C LEU A 239 -2.89 -11.49 -2.47
N VAL A 240 -2.06 -11.16 -3.47
CA VAL A 240 -0.70 -11.73 -3.62
C VAL A 240 0.20 -11.36 -2.43
N PHE A 241 0.22 -10.09 -2.03
CA PHE A 241 1.07 -9.63 -0.94
C PHE A 241 0.66 -10.23 0.43
N ALA A 242 -0.61 -10.62 0.59
CA ALA A 242 -1.09 -11.38 1.74
C ALA A 242 -0.81 -12.90 1.61
N LEU A 243 -1.05 -13.45 0.41
CA LEU A 243 -0.96 -14.88 0.15
C LEU A 243 0.46 -15.42 0.30
N VAL A 244 1.46 -14.68 -0.18
CA VAL A 244 2.87 -15.09 -0.08
C VAL A 244 3.28 -15.38 1.37
N PRO A 245 3.13 -14.46 2.35
CA PRO A 245 3.45 -14.78 3.74
C PRO A 245 2.58 -15.90 4.31
N MET A 246 1.29 -16.01 3.93
CA MET A 246 0.44 -17.11 4.38
C MET A 246 0.96 -18.49 3.92
N ILE A 247 1.46 -18.61 2.70
CA ILE A 247 2.04 -19.86 2.19
C ILE A 247 3.35 -20.20 2.92
N LEU A 248 4.22 -19.20 3.07
CA LEU A 248 5.58 -19.39 3.57
C LEU A 248 5.66 -19.80 5.04
N GLU A 249 4.79 -19.25 5.89
CA GLU A 249 4.87 -19.45 7.35
C GLU A 249 3.50 -19.70 7.97
N LYS A 250 3.38 -20.82 8.71
CA LYS A 250 2.13 -21.22 9.37
C LYS A 250 1.57 -20.16 10.33
N ARG A 251 2.47 -19.41 11.00
CA ARG A 251 2.10 -18.34 11.94
C ARG A 251 1.45 -17.13 11.28
N TRP A 252 1.56 -16.99 9.95
CA TRP A 252 1.00 -15.86 9.19
C TRP A 252 -0.25 -16.25 8.40
N GLN A 253 -0.80 -17.45 8.57
CA GLN A 253 -1.96 -17.95 7.80
C GLN A 253 -3.33 -17.39 8.21
N GLY A 254 -3.39 -16.59 9.28
CA GLY A 254 -4.67 -16.12 9.84
C GLY A 254 -5.47 -17.21 10.55
N THR A 255 -6.72 -16.90 10.87
CA THR A 255 -7.63 -17.74 11.68
C THR A 255 -8.05 -19.00 10.94
N LEU A 256 -8.43 -18.88 9.66
CA LEU A 256 -8.93 -19.99 8.84
C LEU A 256 -7.81 -20.88 8.26
N ARG A 257 -6.54 -20.57 8.55
CA ARG A 257 -5.37 -21.35 8.11
C ARG A 257 -5.43 -21.66 6.60
N TRP A 258 -5.31 -22.94 6.22
CA TRP A 258 -5.34 -23.39 4.84
C TRP A 258 -6.66 -23.13 4.12
N ILE A 259 -7.80 -23.12 4.82
CA ILE A 259 -9.09 -22.74 4.22
C ILE A 259 -9.00 -21.28 3.77
N GLY A 260 -8.42 -20.40 4.61
CA GLY A 260 -8.16 -19.01 4.26
C GLY A 260 -7.23 -18.85 3.04
N VAL A 261 -6.15 -19.65 2.98
CA VAL A 261 -5.25 -19.69 1.81
C VAL A 261 -6.02 -20.06 0.55
N MET A 262 -6.87 -21.08 0.59
CA MET A 262 -7.67 -21.51 -0.57
C MET A 262 -8.65 -20.44 -1.02
N LEU A 263 -9.35 -19.77 -0.09
CA LEU A 263 -10.26 -18.66 -0.43
C LEU A 263 -9.52 -17.52 -1.14
N VAL A 264 -8.36 -17.12 -0.62
CA VAL A 264 -7.52 -16.06 -1.21
C VAL A 264 -7.05 -16.45 -2.61
N VAL A 265 -6.63 -17.69 -2.80
CA VAL A 265 -6.19 -18.22 -4.09
C VAL A 265 -7.35 -18.26 -5.11
N VAL A 266 -8.53 -18.75 -4.71
CA VAL A 266 -9.72 -18.79 -5.57
C VAL A 266 -10.13 -17.38 -5.99
N CYS A 267 -10.19 -16.45 -5.04
CA CYS A 267 -10.47 -15.05 -5.37
C CYS A 267 -9.40 -14.45 -6.30
N LEU A 268 -8.11 -14.76 -6.08
CA LEU A 268 -7.02 -14.30 -6.96
C LEU A 268 -7.19 -14.78 -8.40
N LEU A 269 -7.61 -16.04 -8.61
CA LEU A 269 -7.91 -16.57 -9.95
C LEU A 269 -9.01 -15.77 -10.64
N THR A 270 -10.09 -15.46 -9.92
CA THR A 270 -11.22 -14.71 -10.48
C THR A 270 -10.89 -13.25 -10.82
N THR A 271 -9.76 -12.70 -10.35
CA THR A 271 -9.29 -11.36 -10.77
C THR A 271 -8.79 -11.32 -12.22
N LEU A 272 -8.34 -12.45 -12.76
CA LEU A 272 -7.75 -12.57 -14.09
C LEU A 272 -6.61 -11.57 -14.35
N VAL A 273 -5.77 -11.29 -13.35
CA VAL A 273 -4.59 -10.41 -13.47
C VAL A 273 -3.32 -11.25 -13.61
N ARG A 274 -2.84 -11.39 -14.85
CA ARG A 274 -1.69 -12.24 -15.21
C ARG A 274 -0.40 -11.86 -14.47
N SER A 275 -0.09 -10.56 -14.45
CA SER A 275 1.14 -10.03 -13.84
C SER A 275 1.22 -10.30 -12.33
N ALA A 276 0.09 -10.46 -11.64
CA ALA A 276 0.06 -10.75 -10.21
C ALA A 276 0.65 -12.14 -9.89
N TRP A 277 0.41 -13.13 -10.75
CA TRP A 277 0.98 -14.47 -10.61
C TRP A 277 2.51 -14.47 -10.77
N LEU A 278 3.03 -13.67 -11.71
CA LEU A 278 4.47 -13.47 -11.88
C LEU A 278 5.08 -12.84 -10.63
N VAL A 279 4.46 -11.80 -10.08
CA VAL A 279 4.91 -11.15 -8.84
C VAL A 279 4.92 -12.15 -7.68
N MET A 280 3.85 -12.94 -7.52
CA MET A 280 3.77 -14.00 -6.51
C MET A 280 4.91 -15.02 -6.66
N LEU A 281 5.15 -15.50 -7.88
CA LEU A 281 6.22 -16.45 -8.18
C LEU A 281 7.58 -15.89 -7.80
N VAL A 282 7.88 -14.66 -8.22
CA VAL A 282 9.15 -13.98 -7.90
C VAL A 282 9.31 -13.84 -6.38
N MET A 283 8.27 -13.38 -5.67
CA MET A 283 8.32 -13.23 -4.22
C MET A 283 8.60 -14.58 -3.52
N LEU A 284 7.93 -15.65 -3.94
CA LEU A 284 8.15 -16.99 -3.40
C LEU A 284 9.58 -17.50 -3.67
N LEU A 285 10.04 -17.40 -4.92
CA LEU A 285 11.38 -17.87 -5.30
C LEU A 285 12.48 -17.11 -4.56
N VAL A 286 12.35 -15.79 -4.42
CA VAL A 286 13.33 -14.96 -3.70
C VAL A 286 13.34 -15.30 -2.21
N TYR A 287 12.17 -15.51 -1.60
CA TYR A 287 12.09 -15.93 -0.20
C TYR A 287 12.72 -17.32 0.00
N ILE A 288 12.40 -18.28 -0.86
CA ILE A 288 12.93 -19.65 -0.80
C ILE A 288 14.44 -19.66 -1.03
N ALA A 289 14.92 -18.94 -2.04
CA ALA A 289 16.34 -18.85 -2.37
C ALA A 289 17.17 -18.29 -1.20
N SER A 290 16.62 -17.28 -0.51
CA SER A 290 17.26 -16.65 0.66
C SER A 290 17.10 -17.43 1.98
N SER A 291 16.22 -18.45 2.03
CA SER A 291 15.97 -19.31 3.20
C SER A 291 17.08 -20.35 3.41
N PRO A 292 17.32 -20.90 4.63
CA PRO A 292 18.27 -21.98 4.83
C PRO A 292 17.73 -23.29 4.25
N SER A 293 18.61 -24.19 3.81
CA SER A 293 18.30 -25.45 3.11
C SER A 293 17.09 -26.22 3.67
N LYS A 294 16.95 -26.34 5.00
CA LYS A 294 15.86 -27.10 5.65
C LYS A 294 14.46 -26.47 5.47
N GLY A 295 14.36 -25.14 5.35
CA GLY A 295 13.08 -24.44 5.15
C GLY A 295 12.61 -24.39 3.69
N LYS A 296 13.54 -24.59 2.74
CA LYS A 296 13.27 -24.52 1.30
C LYS A 296 12.30 -25.60 0.82
N TRP A 297 12.54 -26.85 1.22
CA TRP A 297 11.73 -28.00 0.83
C TRP A 297 10.29 -27.89 1.31
N LYS A 298 10.08 -27.38 2.53
CA LYS A 298 8.73 -27.16 3.06
C LYS A 298 7.94 -26.16 2.23
N ALA A 299 8.55 -25.02 1.91
CA ALA A 299 7.91 -23.98 1.10
C ALA A 299 7.64 -24.44 -0.35
N LEU A 300 8.58 -25.21 -0.95
CA LEU A 300 8.38 -25.83 -2.26
C LEU A 300 7.23 -26.84 -2.26
N LEU A 301 7.17 -27.73 -1.26
CA LEU A 301 6.06 -28.69 -1.11
C LEU A 301 4.71 -27.99 -0.95
N GLN A 302 4.65 -26.91 -0.17
CA GLN A 302 3.43 -26.10 -0.02
C GLN A 302 3.02 -25.45 -1.34
N LEU A 303 3.98 -24.95 -2.13
CA LEU A 303 3.71 -24.39 -3.45
C LEU A 303 3.15 -25.44 -4.42
N VAL A 304 3.79 -26.61 -4.49
CA VAL A 304 3.34 -27.73 -5.32
C VAL A 304 1.94 -28.19 -4.89
N PHE A 305 1.68 -28.27 -3.58
CA PHE A 305 0.36 -28.61 -3.06
C PHE A 305 -0.71 -27.59 -3.50
N VAL A 306 -0.45 -26.29 -3.37
CA VAL A 306 -1.38 -25.25 -3.83
C VAL A 306 -1.61 -25.37 -5.35
N ALA A 307 -0.56 -25.56 -6.14
CA ALA A 307 -0.68 -25.72 -7.58
C ALA A 307 -1.50 -26.96 -7.97
N ALA A 308 -1.29 -28.09 -7.31
CA ALA A 308 -2.03 -29.33 -7.56
C ALA A 308 -3.52 -29.19 -7.19
N VAL A 309 -3.80 -28.58 -6.04
CA VAL A 309 -5.17 -28.30 -5.60
C VAL A 309 -5.88 -27.37 -6.59
N LEU A 310 -5.18 -26.34 -7.08
CA LEU A 310 -5.73 -25.44 -8.09
C LEU A 310 -6.05 -26.16 -9.40
N PHE A 311 -5.12 -26.95 -9.90
CA PHE A 311 -5.32 -27.72 -11.14
C PHE A 311 -6.57 -28.60 -11.05
N TRP A 312 -6.87 -29.14 -9.87
CA TRP A 312 -8.04 -29.98 -9.65
C TRP A 312 -9.35 -29.20 -9.40
N ILE A 313 -9.29 -28.05 -8.72
CA ILE A 313 -10.47 -27.25 -8.34
C ILE A 313 -10.96 -26.36 -9.48
N VAL A 314 -10.05 -25.69 -10.21
CA VAL A 314 -10.43 -24.66 -11.21
C VAL A 314 -11.39 -25.18 -12.27
N PRO A 315 -11.20 -26.37 -12.88
CA PRO A 315 -12.12 -26.89 -13.89
C PRO A 315 -13.54 -27.19 -13.35
N LYS A 316 -13.71 -27.23 -12.02
CA LYS A 316 -14.99 -27.53 -11.35
C LYS A 316 -15.72 -26.29 -10.86
N LEU A 317 -15.14 -25.10 -11.03
CA LEU A 317 -15.79 -23.85 -10.62
C LEU A 317 -16.90 -23.46 -11.61
N PRO A 318 -18.00 -22.86 -11.14
CA PRO A 318 -18.98 -22.24 -12.04
C PRO A 318 -18.30 -21.19 -12.92
N GLY A 319 -18.50 -21.25 -14.24
CA GLY A 319 -17.81 -20.36 -15.19
C GLY A 319 -16.38 -20.78 -15.54
N ALA A 320 -15.99 -22.02 -15.22
CA ALA A 320 -14.64 -22.54 -15.47
C ALA A 320 -14.20 -22.43 -16.94
N GLU A 321 -15.10 -22.56 -17.92
CA GLU A 321 -14.73 -22.43 -19.35
C GLU A 321 -14.09 -21.06 -19.65
N GLY A 322 -14.68 -19.98 -19.13
CA GLY A 322 -14.13 -18.63 -19.26
C GLY A 322 -12.80 -18.46 -18.51
N LEU A 323 -12.67 -19.06 -17.33
CA LEU A 323 -11.42 -19.03 -16.56
C LEU A 323 -10.31 -19.84 -17.24
N VAL A 324 -10.63 -21.04 -17.75
CA VAL A 324 -9.70 -21.96 -18.42
C VAL A 324 -9.22 -21.37 -19.75
N ALA A 325 -10.11 -20.82 -20.58
CA ALA A 325 -9.72 -20.15 -21.82
C ALA A 325 -8.74 -18.98 -21.55
N ARG A 326 -8.94 -18.24 -20.44
CA ARG A 326 -8.03 -17.17 -20.03
C ARG A 326 -6.73 -17.71 -19.42
N MET A 327 -6.74 -18.88 -18.78
CA MET A 327 -5.53 -19.57 -18.32
C MET A 327 -4.69 -20.09 -19.49
N GLU A 328 -5.29 -20.56 -20.57
CA GLU A 328 -4.57 -20.99 -21.78
C GLU A 328 -3.79 -19.83 -22.40
N THR A 329 -4.35 -18.62 -22.38
CA THR A 329 -3.62 -17.42 -22.82
C THR A 329 -2.42 -17.04 -21.94
N LEU A 330 -2.26 -17.61 -20.73
CA LEU A 330 -1.04 -17.47 -19.93
C LEU A 330 0.11 -18.33 -20.45
N THR A 331 -0.21 -19.43 -21.14
CA THR A 331 0.79 -20.40 -21.64
C THR A 331 1.27 -20.11 -23.05
N SER A 332 0.51 -19.35 -23.84
CA SER A 332 0.87 -18.91 -25.19
C SER A 332 1.70 -17.62 -25.15
N VAL A 333 2.96 -17.70 -24.69
CA VAL A 333 3.87 -16.54 -24.58
C VAL A 333 4.34 -16.04 -25.96
N GLN A 334 4.34 -16.89 -26.99
CA GLN A 334 4.89 -16.57 -28.31
C GLN A 334 4.03 -15.60 -29.15
N GLU A 335 2.77 -15.35 -28.79
CA GLU A 335 1.85 -14.44 -29.50
C GLU A 335 1.30 -13.31 -28.60
N ASP A 336 1.99 -13.00 -27.50
CA ASP A 336 1.47 -12.04 -26.51
C ASP A 336 1.51 -10.59 -27.04
N HIS A 337 0.35 -10.14 -27.55
CA HIS A 337 0.08 -8.76 -27.92
C HIS A 337 0.56 -7.76 -26.85
N SER A 338 0.38 -8.11 -25.56
CA SER A 338 0.78 -7.26 -24.44
C SER A 338 2.30 -7.15 -24.25
N TYR A 339 3.09 -8.15 -24.66
CA TYR A 339 4.56 -8.04 -24.63
C TYR A 339 5.06 -7.14 -25.76
N ASN A 340 4.50 -7.29 -26.97
CA ASN A 340 4.84 -6.48 -28.13
C ASN A 340 4.45 -5.00 -27.95
N GLU A 341 3.30 -4.72 -27.34
CA GLU A 341 2.90 -3.35 -26.97
C GLU A 341 3.86 -2.71 -25.97
N ARG A 342 4.38 -3.47 -25.00
CA ARG A 342 5.36 -2.93 -24.05
C ARG A 342 6.70 -2.63 -24.72
N LEU A 343 7.13 -3.49 -25.65
CA LEU A 343 8.36 -3.28 -26.41
C LEU A 343 8.24 -2.07 -27.35
N SER A 344 7.09 -1.90 -28.01
CA SER A 344 6.84 -0.71 -28.83
C SER A 344 6.71 0.55 -27.99
N LEU A 345 6.14 0.46 -26.78
CA LEU A 345 6.10 1.58 -25.82
C LEU A 345 7.50 2.02 -25.42
N TRP A 346 8.45 1.09 -25.23
CA TRP A 346 9.87 1.45 -25.05
C TRP A 346 10.41 2.24 -26.24
N GLN A 347 10.21 1.75 -27.47
CA GLN A 347 10.73 2.39 -28.68
C GLN A 347 10.15 3.80 -28.89
N ASN A 348 8.88 3.98 -28.57
CA ASN A 348 8.17 5.24 -28.82
C ASN A 348 8.34 6.28 -27.71
N MET A 349 8.46 5.83 -26.44
CA MET A 349 8.51 6.74 -25.29
C MET A 349 9.94 7.08 -24.85
N LEU A 350 10.95 6.28 -25.18
CA LEU A 350 12.36 6.62 -24.92
C LEU A 350 12.77 7.95 -25.58
N PRO A 351 12.47 8.22 -26.86
CA PRO A 351 12.75 9.51 -27.49
C PRO A 351 12.04 10.67 -26.80
N MET A 352 10.81 10.46 -26.33
CA MET A 352 10.03 11.47 -25.60
C MET A 352 10.67 11.82 -24.24
N VAL A 353 11.13 10.80 -23.50
CA VAL A 353 11.87 11.01 -22.24
C VAL A 353 13.20 11.71 -22.52
N ALA A 354 13.89 11.35 -23.60
CA ALA A 354 15.15 11.97 -23.99
C ALA A 354 14.97 13.45 -24.40
N SER A 355 13.88 13.80 -25.10
CA SER A 355 13.57 15.17 -25.50
C SER A 355 13.08 16.05 -24.34
N ASN A 356 12.56 15.45 -23.26
CA ASN A 356 12.16 16.17 -22.05
C ASN A 356 12.83 15.59 -20.80
N PRO A 357 14.12 15.87 -20.57
CA PRO A 357 14.87 15.31 -19.43
C PRO A 357 14.41 15.85 -18.07
N ILE A 358 13.66 16.96 -18.05
CA ILE A 358 13.06 17.55 -16.85
C ILE A 358 11.87 16.71 -16.38
N GLY A 359 11.17 16.04 -17.30
CA GLY A 359 9.95 15.29 -17.03
C GLY A 359 8.68 16.15 -17.05
N GLN A 360 7.57 15.51 -16.73
CA GLN A 360 6.22 16.06 -16.69
C GLN A 360 5.69 16.31 -15.28
N GLY A 361 6.44 15.88 -14.25
CA GLY A 361 6.09 16.13 -12.84
C GLY A 361 5.04 15.17 -12.30
N ILE A 362 4.86 15.18 -10.98
CA ILE A 362 3.81 14.41 -10.29
C ILE A 362 2.42 14.90 -10.74
N GLY A 363 1.46 13.98 -10.90
CA GLY A 363 0.14 14.30 -11.47
C GLY A 363 0.04 14.07 -12.98
N SER A 364 1.16 13.78 -13.67
CA SER A 364 1.17 13.61 -15.13
C SER A 364 0.81 12.19 -15.59
N VAL A 365 0.95 11.19 -14.73
CA VAL A 365 0.75 9.76 -15.06
C VAL A 365 -0.22 9.12 -14.07
N GLY A 366 -1.14 8.30 -14.57
CA GLY A 366 -2.07 7.55 -13.73
C GLY A 366 -3.32 8.34 -13.33
N GLN A 367 -3.92 7.95 -12.20
CA GLN A 367 -5.25 8.41 -11.80
C GLN A 367 -5.32 9.88 -11.38
N GLY A 368 -4.21 10.50 -10.96
CA GLY A 368 -4.19 11.93 -10.61
C GLY A 368 -4.51 12.86 -11.78
N THR A 369 -4.32 12.37 -13.01
CA THR A 369 -4.68 13.12 -14.24
C THR A 369 -6.18 13.44 -14.31
N LYS A 370 -7.05 12.63 -13.68
CA LYS A 370 -8.50 12.86 -13.63
C LYS A 370 -8.90 14.19 -13.00
N ILE A 371 -8.11 14.67 -12.04
CA ILE A 371 -8.42 15.90 -11.30
C ILE A 371 -8.26 17.13 -12.20
N GLY A 372 -7.29 17.11 -13.12
CA GLY A 372 -7.06 18.21 -14.07
C GLY A 372 -7.93 18.15 -15.33
N ASN A 373 -8.48 16.97 -15.65
CA ASN A 373 -9.15 16.69 -16.92
C ASN A 373 -10.66 16.44 -16.76
N GLY A 374 -11.34 17.17 -15.86
CA GLY A 374 -12.80 17.08 -15.72
C GLY A 374 -13.33 15.71 -15.27
N GLY A 375 -12.48 14.85 -14.70
CA GLY A 375 -12.82 13.48 -14.29
C GLY A 375 -12.37 12.38 -15.26
N GLU A 376 -11.87 12.73 -16.45
CA GLU A 376 -11.38 11.80 -17.47
C GLU A 376 -9.88 11.52 -17.34
N LEU A 377 -9.42 10.37 -17.82
CA LEU A 377 -7.99 10.05 -17.82
C LEU A 377 -7.24 10.98 -18.78
N GLY A 378 -6.11 11.53 -18.34
CA GLY A 378 -5.23 12.32 -19.21
C GLY A 378 -4.43 11.47 -20.19
N GLU A 379 -3.63 12.13 -21.03
CA GLU A 379 -2.80 11.51 -22.08
C GLU A 379 -1.95 10.32 -21.58
N TYR A 380 -1.37 10.42 -20.37
CA TYR A 380 -0.60 9.34 -19.74
C TYR A 380 -1.35 8.70 -18.56
N GLY A 381 -2.68 8.76 -18.56
CA GLY A 381 -3.53 8.17 -17.52
C GLY A 381 -3.38 6.64 -17.44
N ASN A 382 -3.14 5.98 -18.57
CA ASN A 382 -2.80 4.56 -18.66
C ASN A 382 -1.34 4.41 -19.12
N MET A 383 -0.46 3.99 -18.21
CA MET A 383 0.96 3.79 -18.51
C MET A 383 1.38 2.37 -18.10
N ASP A 384 1.44 1.49 -19.09
CA ASP A 384 1.77 0.06 -18.93
C ASP A 384 3.28 -0.20 -18.92
N ASN A 385 4.03 0.72 -18.30
CA ASN A 385 5.45 0.58 -18.01
C ASN A 385 5.84 1.47 -16.83
N GLY A 386 6.16 0.86 -15.69
CA GLY A 386 6.51 1.57 -14.47
C GLY A 386 7.84 2.33 -14.54
N VAL A 387 8.82 1.86 -15.31
CA VAL A 387 10.11 2.56 -15.46
C VAL A 387 9.90 3.86 -16.24
N ILE A 388 9.18 3.80 -17.35
CA ILE A 388 8.84 4.96 -18.17
C ILE A 388 7.93 5.91 -17.39
N ALA A 389 6.95 5.39 -16.65
CA ALA A 389 6.10 6.19 -15.76
C ALA A 389 6.94 7.00 -14.76
N LEU A 390 7.93 6.37 -14.11
CA LEU A 390 8.83 7.04 -13.16
C LEU A 390 9.71 8.09 -13.85
N LEU A 391 10.25 7.79 -15.03
CA LEU A 391 11.07 8.74 -15.81
C LEU A 391 10.25 9.94 -16.28
N LEU A 392 9.02 9.74 -16.76
CA LEU A 392 8.12 10.83 -17.12
C LEU A 392 7.71 11.65 -15.89
N THR A 393 7.40 10.99 -14.77
CA THR A 393 6.97 11.67 -13.55
C THR A 393 8.08 12.52 -12.93
N PHE A 394 9.30 11.97 -12.84
CA PHE A 394 10.40 12.57 -12.08
C PHE A 394 11.51 13.18 -12.94
N GLY A 395 11.45 13.05 -14.27
CA GLY A 395 12.57 13.39 -15.13
C GLY A 395 13.80 12.52 -14.85
N VAL A 396 14.89 12.79 -15.56
CA VAL A 396 16.15 12.06 -15.37
C VAL A 396 16.74 12.32 -13.99
N LEU A 397 16.72 13.58 -13.54
CA LEU A 397 17.30 13.97 -12.25
C LEU A 397 16.52 13.38 -11.06
N GLY A 398 15.19 13.53 -11.04
CA GLY A 398 14.38 12.96 -9.96
C GLY A 398 14.40 11.43 -9.98
N ALA A 399 14.40 10.81 -11.17
CA ALA A 399 14.54 9.36 -11.29
C ALA A 399 15.88 8.85 -10.75
N LEU A 400 16.99 9.57 -10.96
CA LEU A 400 18.29 9.21 -10.37
C LEU A 400 18.21 9.12 -8.84
N PHE A 401 17.58 10.10 -8.19
CA PHE A 401 17.36 10.07 -6.74
C PHE A 401 16.41 8.95 -6.32
N PHE A 402 15.33 8.73 -7.07
CA PHE A 402 14.35 7.67 -6.79
C PHE A 402 14.96 6.26 -6.89
N PHE A 403 15.63 5.95 -8.00
CA PHE A 403 16.33 4.68 -8.20
C PHE A 403 17.52 4.54 -7.25
N GLY A 404 18.22 5.64 -6.95
CA GLY A 404 19.26 5.67 -5.91
C GLY A 404 18.72 5.30 -4.52
N ALA A 405 17.52 5.77 -4.19
CA ALA A 405 16.83 5.41 -2.95
C ALA A 405 16.45 3.92 -2.93
N LEU A 406 15.92 3.37 -4.04
CA LEU A 406 15.66 1.94 -4.19
C LEU A 406 16.94 1.10 -4.01
N GLY A 407 18.05 1.54 -4.58
CA GLY A 407 19.39 0.95 -4.40
C GLY A 407 19.86 0.99 -2.93
N ALA A 408 19.60 2.09 -2.22
CA ALA A 408 19.92 2.20 -0.80
C ALA A 408 19.06 1.27 0.08
N VAL A 409 17.77 1.10 -0.27
CA VAL A 409 16.85 0.17 0.40
C VAL A 409 17.35 -1.27 0.26
N ILE A 410 17.61 -1.75 -0.96
CA ILE A 410 18.04 -3.14 -1.17
C ILE A 410 19.37 -3.45 -0.47
N LYS A 411 20.31 -2.50 -0.46
CA LYS A 411 21.58 -2.64 0.27
C LYS A 411 21.33 -2.90 1.76
N GLN A 412 20.39 -2.21 2.38
CA GLN A 412 20.04 -2.44 3.79
C GLN A 412 19.34 -3.78 3.99
N ILE A 413 18.41 -4.15 3.10
CA ILE A 413 17.71 -5.42 3.16
C ILE A 413 18.70 -6.60 3.09
N ILE A 414 19.65 -6.58 2.14
CA ILE A 414 20.65 -7.64 1.96
C ILE A 414 21.47 -7.84 3.24
N VAL A 415 21.92 -6.76 3.88
CA VAL A 415 22.64 -6.82 5.16
C VAL A 415 21.79 -7.47 6.27
N ARG A 416 20.47 -7.26 6.26
CA ARG A 416 19.57 -7.89 7.24
C ARG A 416 19.31 -9.37 6.93
N VAL A 417 19.16 -9.73 5.66
CA VAL A 417 18.95 -11.13 5.25
C VAL A 417 20.15 -12.01 5.63
N THR A 418 21.37 -11.50 5.52
CA THR A 418 22.59 -12.24 5.91
C THR A 418 22.80 -12.32 7.42
N SER A 419 22.12 -11.49 8.21
CA SER A 419 22.20 -11.55 9.67
C SER A 419 21.47 -12.79 10.23
N ARG A 420 22.09 -13.47 11.21
CA ARG A 420 21.53 -14.67 11.88
C ARG A 420 20.76 -14.29 13.15
N ASP A 421 19.74 -13.45 13.04
CA ASP A 421 18.89 -13.07 14.16
C ASP A 421 17.44 -13.53 13.99
N SER A 422 16.64 -13.38 15.04
CA SER A 422 15.21 -13.75 15.06
C SER A 422 14.34 -12.98 14.06
N LEU A 423 14.90 -11.93 13.43
CA LEU A 423 14.20 -11.04 12.51
C LEU A 423 14.47 -11.38 11.04
N GLN A 424 15.39 -12.31 10.80
CA GLN A 424 15.76 -12.77 9.47
C GLN A 424 14.56 -13.19 8.59
N PRO A 425 13.51 -13.88 9.08
CA PRO A 425 12.36 -14.22 8.24
C PRO A 425 11.62 -13.00 7.69
N TYR A 426 11.55 -11.91 8.46
CA TYR A 426 10.92 -10.66 8.01
C TYR A 426 11.80 -9.90 7.03
N ALA A 427 13.13 -9.95 7.20
CA ALA A 427 14.08 -9.40 6.23
C ALA A 427 14.01 -10.12 4.89
N ARG A 428 13.83 -11.45 4.88
CA ARG A 428 13.61 -12.23 3.65
C ARG A 428 12.29 -11.89 2.97
N LEU A 429 11.23 -11.68 3.75
CA LEU A 429 9.94 -11.23 3.22
C LEU A 429 10.04 -9.82 2.60
N SER A 430 10.78 -8.93 3.25
CA SER A 430 11.12 -7.60 2.73
C SER A 430 11.91 -7.67 1.41
N LEU A 431 12.90 -8.58 1.31
CA LEU A 431 13.62 -8.84 0.07
C LEU A 431 12.71 -9.35 -1.04
N ALA A 432 11.84 -10.32 -0.73
CA ALA A 432 10.86 -10.84 -1.67
C ALA A 432 9.92 -9.74 -2.19
N ALA A 433 9.37 -8.92 -1.30
CA ALA A 433 8.50 -7.80 -1.66
C ALA A 433 9.22 -6.75 -2.52
N TRP A 434 10.48 -6.43 -2.19
CA TRP A 434 11.29 -5.50 -2.99
C TRP A 434 11.56 -6.03 -4.40
N MET A 435 11.96 -7.31 -4.53
CA MET A 435 12.17 -7.93 -5.84
C MET A 435 10.88 -8.02 -6.65
N GLY A 436 9.76 -8.36 -6.00
CA GLY A 436 8.44 -8.35 -6.62
C GLY A 436 8.06 -6.97 -7.16
N ALA A 437 8.31 -5.91 -6.38
CA ALA A 437 8.07 -4.52 -6.79
C ALA A 437 8.93 -4.09 -7.98
N VAL A 438 10.20 -4.49 -8.02
CA VAL A 438 11.11 -4.18 -9.14
C VAL A 438 10.68 -4.91 -10.41
N VAL A 439 10.31 -6.19 -10.32
CA VAL A 439 9.79 -6.93 -11.49
C VAL A 439 8.46 -6.35 -11.97
N SER A 440 7.59 -5.88 -11.05
CA SER A 440 6.33 -5.26 -11.45
C SER A 440 6.51 -3.96 -12.25
N LEU A 441 7.65 -3.27 -12.14
CA LEU A 441 7.93 -2.07 -12.95
C LEU A 441 7.93 -2.31 -14.46
N VAL A 442 8.12 -3.56 -14.91
CA VAL A 442 7.98 -3.92 -16.33
C VAL A 442 6.51 -3.81 -16.78
N SER A 443 5.56 -3.87 -15.85
CA SER A 443 4.12 -3.79 -16.13
C SER A 443 3.54 -2.43 -15.74
N ASP A 444 3.80 -1.95 -14.53
CA ASP A 444 3.21 -0.71 -14.03
C ASP A 444 4.00 -0.12 -12.86
N ASN A 445 3.74 1.15 -12.57
CA ASN A 445 4.35 1.81 -11.42
C ASN A 445 3.58 1.45 -10.13
N GLY A 446 4.14 0.49 -9.37
CA GLY A 446 3.54 0.02 -8.12
C GLY A 446 3.90 0.82 -6.86
N PHE A 447 4.73 1.87 -6.92
CA PHE A 447 5.17 2.60 -5.73
C PHE A 447 4.19 3.62 -5.10
N PRO A 448 3.21 4.19 -5.83
CA PRO A 448 2.15 4.99 -5.22
C PRO A 448 0.93 4.15 -4.78
N GLY A 449 0.09 4.75 -3.93
CA GLY A 449 -1.22 4.22 -3.54
C GLY A 449 -1.17 2.90 -2.77
N LEU A 450 -2.17 2.04 -2.99
CA LEU A 450 -2.32 0.75 -2.29
C LEU A 450 -1.10 -0.16 -2.49
N LYS A 451 -0.64 -0.32 -3.74
CA LYS A 451 0.50 -1.18 -4.06
C LYS A 451 1.74 -0.68 -3.33
N GLY A 452 1.97 0.64 -3.35
CA GLY A 452 3.04 1.29 -2.61
C GLY A 452 2.94 1.00 -1.13
N TYR A 453 1.75 1.14 -0.55
CA TYR A 453 1.53 0.89 0.88
C TYR A 453 1.93 -0.54 1.27
N LEU A 454 1.52 -1.54 0.48
CA LEU A 454 1.86 -2.95 0.74
C LEU A 454 3.37 -3.21 0.62
N ILE A 455 4.01 -2.67 -0.43
CA ILE A 455 5.45 -2.80 -0.68
C ILE A 455 6.23 -2.17 0.49
N TRP A 456 5.95 -0.93 0.83
CA TRP A 456 6.65 -0.20 1.90
C TRP A 456 6.36 -0.76 3.28
N MET A 457 5.17 -1.34 3.51
CA MET A 457 4.84 -2.05 4.74
C MET A 457 5.75 -3.26 4.92
N LEU A 458 5.82 -4.16 3.93
CA LEU A 458 6.66 -5.36 4.01
C LEU A 458 8.15 -5.00 4.06
N ILE A 459 8.57 -3.98 3.33
CA ILE A 459 9.96 -3.47 3.39
C ILE A 459 10.27 -2.96 4.79
N GLY A 460 9.41 -2.11 5.35
CA GLY A 460 9.57 -1.51 6.66
C GLY A 460 9.65 -2.54 7.79
N LEU A 461 8.87 -3.61 7.72
CA LEU A 461 8.94 -4.73 8.69
C LEU A 461 10.32 -5.39 8.73
N GLY A 462 10.97 -5.56 7.57
CA GLY A 462 12.32 -6.13 7.50
C GLY A 462 13.42 -5.18 7.99
N LEU A 463 13.25 -3.87 7.79
CA LEU A 463 14.25 -2.86 8.17
C LEU A 463 14.15 -2.44 9.65
N GLY A 464 12.96 -2.10 10.12
CA GLY A 464 12.72 -1.46 11.42
C GLY A 464 13.06 -2.30 12.65
N ALA A 465 13.03 -3.63 12.55
CA ALA A 465 13.02 -4.49 13.74
C ALA A 465 14.34 -4.54 14.57
N LYS A 466 15.47 -4.05 14.04
CA LYS A 466 16.77 -4.01 14.76
C LYS A 466 17.33 -2.61 14.99
N GLU A 467 16.72 -1.57 14.40
CA GLU A 467 17.25 -0.21 14.46
C GLU A 467 17.35 0.35 15.89
N ILE A 468 16.62 -0.24 16.83
CA ILE A 468 16.61 0.17 18.23
C ILE A 468 17.55 -0.70 19.11
N ILE A 469 17.91 -1.89 18.66
CA ILE A 469 18.80 -2.79 19.42
C ILE A 469 20.25 -2.30 19.37
N ASP A 470 20.77 -1.94 18.19
CA ASP A 470 22.17 -1.47 18.10
C ASP A 470 22.37 0.01 18.46
N SER A 471 21.33 0.85 18.44
CA SER A 471 21.45 2.24 18.89
C SER A 471 21.69 2.30 20.41
N ARG A 472 21.17 1.30 21.15
CA ARG A 472 21.47 1.11 22.56
C ARG A 472 22.89 0.58 22.80
N LYS A 473 23.37 -0.37 21.99
CA LYS A 473 24.75 -0.86 22.08
C LYS A 473 25.80 0.23 21.84
N LYS A 474 25.48 1.24 21.01
CA LYS A 474 26.36 2.38 20.75
C LYS A 474 26.14 3.58 21.67
N GLY A 475 25.05 3.60 22.45
CA GLY A 475 24.59 4.75 23.21
C GLY A 475 24.80 4.71 24.73
N THR A 476 25.42 3.68 25.29
CA THR A 476 25.66 3.61 26.75
C THR A 476 27.05 3.07 27.10
N PRO A 477 28.10 3.94 27.13
CA PRO A 477 29.27 3.71 27.97
C PRO A 477 28.92 3.85 29.46
N HIS A 478 28.02 4.78 29.82
CA HIS A 478 27.73 5.11 31.22
C HIS A 478 26.91 4.06 31.99
N ALA A 479 26.02 3.30 31.33
CA ALA A 479 25.23 2.27 32.01
C ALA A 479 26.06 1.01 32.37
N ALA A 480 27.26 0.86 31.79
CA ALA A 480 28.20 -0.19 32.19
C ALA A 480 28.95 0.19 33.47
N ILE A 481 29.30 1.46 33.63
CA ILE A 481 30.01 2.00 34.80
C ILE A 481 29.10 2.03 36.04
N GLU A 482 27.80 2.33 35.86
CA GLU A 482 26.85 2.39 36.97
C GLU A 482 26.58 1.02 37.62
N ARG A 483 26.77 -0.09 36.88
CA ARG A 483 26.68 -1.46 37.44
C ARG A 483 27.90 -1.86 38.25
N GLU A 484 29.07 -1.29 37.94
CA GLU A 484 30.33 -1.59 38.62
C GLU A 484 30.44 -0.85 39.97
N ILE A 485 29.83 0.34 40.06
CA ILE A 485 29.80 1.15 41.30
C ILE A 485 28.80 0.60 42.33
N THR A 486 27.74 -0.09 41.90
CA THR A 486 26.79 -0.74 42.82
C THR A 486 27.19 -2.15 43.26
N SER A 487 28.33 -2.66 42.80
CA SER A 487 28.83 -4.00 43.14
C SER A 487 30.06 -3.99 44.06
N HIS A 488 30.34 -2.88 44.74
CA HIS A 488 31.36 -2.78 45.77
C HIS A 488 30.76 -2.44 47.14
#